data_AF-A0A8J9TCY7-F1
#
_entry.id   AF-A0A8J9TCY7-F1
#
_cell.length_a   1.000
_cell.length_b   1.000
_cell.length_c   1.000
_cell.angle_alpha   90.00
_cell.angle_beta   90.00
_cell.angle_gamma   90.00
#
_symmetry.space_group_name_H-M   'P 1'
#
loop_
_entity.id
_entity.type
_entity.pdbx_description
1 polymer ?
#
loop_
_entity_poly.entity_id
_entity_poly.type
_entity_poly.pdbx_seq_one_letter_code
_entity_poly.pdbx_strand_id
1 'polypeptide(L)'
;QQDHSYLLREALTNLGPAFVKGGQQLSIRPDLVPPAVLKELQKLCDAVRPIPDDIAMQLIRKELDQDDLEVLFQDLKLVASASLGQVYKAKLRSNGHYVAIKVQRPDMQRNFSLDLCLLRKVGVVVDVFTSTFTNQPPFHKALYESFSRGSYMELDYENEAANQTKFQHELAIRKCPVVVPDVYKEYSSQRVLTSQWIEGVKLADSPKERIRELIPIGVELFLTQLLDIGAFHADPHP
;
A
#
# COMPACT_ATOMS: atom_id res chain seq x y z
N GLN A 1 -4.30 -25.88 -15.95
CA GLN A 1 -4.85 -24.81 -15.07
C GLN A 1 -3.75 -23.97 -14.40
N GLN A 2 -2.66 -24.55 -13.88
CA GLN A 2 -1.52 -23.79 -13.32
C GLN A 2 -0.89 -22.78 -14.29
N ASP A 3 -0.88 -23.10 -15.59
CA ASP A 3 -0.28 -22.27 -16.64
C ASP A 3 -0.99 -20.91 -16.81
N HIS A 4 -2.32 -20.86 -16.72
CA HIS A 4 -3.10 -19.64 -16.96
C HIS A 4 -2.98 -18.64 -15.80
N SER A 5 -2.94 -19.12 -14.55
CA SER A 5 -2.73 -18.26 -13.37
C SER A 5 -1.34 -17.61 -13.38
N TYR A 6 -0.33 -18.37 -13.79
CA TYR A 6 1.03 -17.87 -13.96
C TYR A 6 1.12 -16.83 -15.08
N LEU A 7 0.52 -17.12 -16.26
CA LEU A 7 0.47 -16.18 -17.38
C LEU A 7 -0.26 -14.87 -17.02
N LEU A 8 -1.34 -14.96 -16.23
CA LEU A 8 -2.03 -13.78 -15.72
C LEU A 8 -1.12 -12.93 -14.83
N ARG A 9 -0.39 -13.55 -13.90
CA ARG A 9 0.56 -12.84 -13.02
C ARG A 9 1.69 -12.17 -13.82
N GLU A 10 2.27 -12.87 -14.78
CA GLU A 10 3.29 -12.32 -15.68
C GLU A 10 2.73 -11.14 -16.48
N ALA A 11 1.52 -11.28 -17.04
CA ALA A 11 0.86 -10.20 -17.78
C ALA A 11 0.65 -8.98 -16.88
N LEU A 12 0.12 -9.14 -15.67
CA LEU A 12 -0.09 -8.03 -14.72
C LEU A 12 1.24 -7.34 -14.34
N THR A 13 2.31 -8.11 -14.18
CA THR A 13 3.66 -7.58 -13.88
C THR A 13 4.20 -6.77 -15.06
N ASN A 14 4.05 -7.28 -16.28
CA ASN A 14 4.53 -6.63 -17.50
C ASN A 14 3.71 -5.40 -17.90
N LEU A 15 2.41 -5.39 -17.56
CA LEU A 15 1.51 -4.25 -17.82
C LEU A 15 1.79 -3.06 -16.89
N GLY A 16 2.45 -3.28 -15.76
CA GLY A 16 2.98 -2.21 -14.92
C GLY A 16 2.26 -1.99 -13.58
N PRO A 17 2.61 -0.90 -12.87
CA PRO A 17 2.28 -0.72 -11.45
C PRO A 17 0.78 -0.74 -11.10
N ALA A 18 -0.09 -0.21 -11.96
CA ALA A 18 -1.53 -0.22 -11.68
C ALA A 18 -2.14 -1.62 -11.78
N PHE A 19 -1.65 -2.46 -12.69
CA PHE A 19 -2.09 -3.84 -12.85
C PHE A 19 -1.56 -4.73 -11.72
N VAL A 20 -0.33 -4.48 -11.26
CA VAL A 20 0.20 -5.08 -10.04
C VAL A 20 -0.71 -4.73 -8.86
N LYS A 21 -1.07 -3.46 -8.67
CA LYS A 21 -1.96 -3.03 -7.58
C LYS A 21 -3.38 -3.59 -7.69
N GLY A 22 -3.93 -3.66 -8.90
CA GLY A 22 -5.20 -4.34 -9.15
C GLY A 22 -5.14 -5.82 -8.79
N GLY A 23 -4.04 -6.49 -9.14
CA GLY A 23 -3.76 -7.87 -8.73
C GLY A 23 -3.66 -8.04 -7.21
N GLN A 24 -3.02 -7.09 -6.50
CA GLN A 24 -2.93 -7.07 -5.04
C GLN A 24 -4.32 -6.95 -4.40
N GLN A 25 -5.17 -6.03 -4.86
CA GLN A 25 -6.54 -5.90 -4.34
C GLN A 25 -7.43 -7.11 -4.66
N LEU A 26 -7.22 -7.76 -5.81
CA LEU A 26 -7.92 -9.02 -6.13
C LEU A 26 -7.43 -10.18 -5.26
N SER A 27 -6.17 -10.16 -4.80
CA SER A 27 -5.59 -11.23 -3.98
C SER A 27 -6.22 -11.35 -2.58
N ILE A 28 -6.86 -10.28 -2.09
CA ILE A 28 -7.59 -10.26 -0.82
C ILE A 28 -9.10 -10.54 -0.99
N ARG A 29 -9.55 -10.83 -2.23
CA ARG A 29 -10.96 -11.07 -2.59
C ARG A 29 -11.18 -12.50 -3.09
N PRO A 30 -11.17 -13.52 -2.21
CA PRO A 30 -11.37 -14.92 -2.59
C PRO A 30 -12.77 -15.19 -3.17
N ASP A 31 -13.70 -14.25 -3.02
CA ASP A 31 -15.04 -14.28 -3.62
C ASP A 31 -15.03 -13.96 -5.12
N LEU A 32 -13.98 -13.30 -5.64
CA LEU A 32 -13.90 -12.84 -7.03
C LEU A 32 -13.02 -13.70 -7.93
N VAL A 33 -12.08 -14.47 -7.36
CA VAL A 33 -11.08 -15.23 -8.14
C VAL A 33 -10.88 -16.66 -7.61
N PRO A 34 -10.64 -17.66 -8.48
CA PRO A 34 -10.36 -19.02 -8.05
C PRO A 34 -9.10 -19.11 -7.17
N PRO A 35 -9.00 -20.09 -6.23
CA PRO A 35 -7.85 -20.23 -5.33
C PRO A 35 -6.48 -20.32 -6.03
N ALA A 36 -6.44 -20.95 -7.21
CA ALA A 36 -5.22 -21.08 -8.01
C ALA A 36 -4.73 -19.73 -8.57
N VAL A 37 -5.65 -18.80 -8.86
CA VAL A 37 -5.31 -17.43 -9.30
C VAL A 37 -4.87 -16.61 -8.09
N LEU A 38 -5.61 -16.71 -6.98
CA LEU A 38 -5.32 -15.98 -5.75
C LEU A 38 -3.88 -16.24 -5.24
N LYS A 39 -3.43 -17.50 -5.27
CA LYS A 39 -2.06 -17.88 -4.89
C LYS A 39 -0.98 -17.25 -5.79
N GLU A 40 -1.25 -17.06 -7.08
CA GLU A 40 -0.30 -16.40 -7.99
C GLU A 40 -0.34 -14.88 -7.83
N LEU A 41 -1.52 -14.29 -7.58
CA LEU A 41 -1.67 -12.86 -7.32
C LEU A 41 -1.01 -12.44 -6.01
N GLN A 42 -1.01 -13.28 -4.97
CA GLN A 42 -0.26 -13.02 -3.73
C GLN A 42 1.24 -12.82 -3.98
N LYS A 43 1.80 -13.46 -5.01
CA LYS A 43 3.22 -13.28 -5.38
C LYS A 43 3.49 -11.92 -6.03
N LEU A 44 2.48 -11.17 -6.47
CA LEU A 44 2.64 -9.78 -6.93
C LEU A 44 2.97 -8.83 -5.77
N CYS A 45 2.72 -9.25 -4.53
CA CYS A 45 3.15 -8.55 -3.33
C CYS A 45 4.65 -8.73 -3.07
N ASP A 46 5.24 -9.81 -3.60
CA ASP A 46 6.62 -10.21 -3.32
C ASP A 46 7.59 -9.75 -4.42
N ALA A 47 8.59 -8.95 -4.01
CA ALA A 47 9.77 -8.57 -4.77
C ALA A 47 9.55 -7.65 -5.99
N VAL A 48 9.06 -6.43 -5.76
CA VAL A 48 9.20 -5.35 -6.75
C VAL A 48 10.65 -4.85 -6.72
N ARG A 49 11.34 -4.84 -7.88
CA ARG A 49 12.74 -4.39 -7.96
C ARG A 49 12.89 -2.96 -7.40
N PRO A 50 13.90 -2.70 -6.56
CA PRO A 50 14.16 -1.37 -6.05
C PRO A 50 14.48 -0.40 -7.20
N ILE A 51 14.02 0.85 -7.10
CA ILE A 51 14.60 1.95 -7.86
C ILE A 51 16.04 2.19 -7.38
N PRO A 52 16.94 2.68 -8.25
CA PRO A 52 18.27 3.10 -7.86
C PRO A 52 18.25 4.10 -6.68
N ASP A 53 19.14 3.90 -5.70
CA ASP A 53 19.19 4.71 -4.48
C ASP A 53 19.47 6.19 -4.80
N ASP A 54 20.27 6.50 -5.82
CA ASP A 54 20.56 7.87 -6.25
C ASP A 54 19.29 8.64 -6.65
N ILE A 55 18.38 7.97 -7.37
CA ILE A 55 17.08 8.53 -7.76
C ILE A 55 16.20 8.75 -6.51
N ALA A 56 16.17 7.77 -5.60
CA ALA A 56 15.42 7.88 -4.35
C ALA A 56 15.94 9.03 -3.48
N MET A 57 17.26 9.15 -3.31
CA MET A 57 17.87 10.24 -2.55
C MET A 57 17.60 11.60 -3.17
N GLN A 58 17.68 11.73 -4.50
CA GLN A 58 17.31 12.98 -5.18
C GLN A 58 15.86 13.38 -4.92
N LEU A 59 14.94 12.41 -4.92
CA LEU A 59 13.55 12.70 -4.61
C LEU A 59 13.38 13.14 -3.14
N ILE A 60 14.03 12.46 -2.19
CA ILE A 60 13.98 12.84 -0.78
C ILE A 60 14.53 14.26 -0.59
N ARG A 61 15.68 14.59 -1.19
CA ARG A 61 16.27 15.94 -1.11
C ARG A 61 15.31 17.02 -1.61
N LYS A 62 14.70 16.77 -2.78
CA LYS A 62 13.77 17.71 -3.40
C LYS A 62 12.51 17.91 -2.57
N GLU A 63 11.95 16.83 -2.05
CA GLU A 63 10.69 16.85 -1.31
C GLU A 63 10.84 17.43 0.10
N LEU A 64 12.03 17.31 0.70
CA LEU A 64 12.35 17.87 2.02
C LEU A 64 13.09 19.23 1.94
N ASP A 65 13.26 19.78 0.73
CA ASP A 65 14.02 21.01 0.47
C ASP A 65 15.41 21.03 1.17
N GLN A 66 16.12 19.90 1.08
CA GLN A 66 17.39 19.69 1.76
C GLN A 66 18.37 18.89 0.89
N ASP A 67 19.45 19.52 0.44
CA ASP A 67 20.45 18.87 -0.41
C ASP A 67 21.31 17.85 0.35
N ASP A 68 21.66 18.15 1.61
CA ASP A 68 22.46 17.26 2.44
C ASP A 68 21.57 16.47 3.41
N LEU A 69 21.16 15.28 2.97
CA LEU A 69 20.37 14.36 3.80
C LEU A 69 21.13 13.90 5.05
N GLU A 70 22.47 13.98 5.07
CA GLU A 70 23.23 13.63 6.26
C GLU A 70 22.98 14.62 7.39
N VAL A 71 22.51 15.85 7.14
CA VAL A 71 22.11 16.78 8.21
C VAL A 71 20.86 16.29 8.95
N LEU A 72 19.95 15.63 8.23
CA LEU A 72 18.67 15.16 8.79
C LEU A 72 18.77 13.74 9.35
N PHE A 73 19.49 12.87 8.63
CA PHE A 73 19.48 11.43 8.83
C PHE A 73 20.89 10.86 8.99
N GLN A 74 21.00 9.86 9.84
CA GLN A 74 22.18 9.01 10.00
C GLN A 74 21.84 7.58 9.57
N ASP A 75 22.81 6.89 8.95
CA ASP A 75 22.72 5.47 8.57
C ASP A 75 21.52 5.12 7.68
N LEU A 76 21.21 6.02 6.73
CA LEU A 76 20.08 5.84 5.82
C LEU A 76 20.31 4.65 4.89
N LYS A 77 19.52 3.58 5.08
CA LYS A 77 19.70 2.30 4.40
C LYS A 77 18.39 1.75 3.89
N LEU A 78 18.38 1.27 2.64
CA LEU A 78 17.23 0.59 2.06
C LEU A 78 16.89 -0.69 2.85
N VAL A 79 15.63 -0.82 3.28
CA VAL A 79 15.14 -1.99 4.04
C VAL A 79 14.01 -2.74 3.34
N ALA A 80 13.20 -2.04 2.54
CA ALA A 80 12.10 -2.68 1.81
C ALA A 80 11.80 -1.95 0.50
N SER A 81 11.25 -2.70 -0.45
CA SER A 81 10.72 -2.18 -1.72
C SER A 81 9.29 -2.69 -1.86
N ALA A 82 8.35 -1.76 -1.95
CA ALA A 82 6.92 -2.03 -2.10
C ALA A 82 6.44 -1.62 -3.49
N SER A 83 5.16 -1.88 -3.78
CA SER A 83 4.51 -1.52 -5.05
C SER A 83 4.57 -0.02 -5.32
N LEU A 84 4.28 0.81 -4.30
CA LEU A 84 4.20 2.27 -4.47
C LEU A 84 5.50 3.04 -4.22
N GLY A 85 6.48 2.39 -3.60
CA GLY A 85 7.65 3.10 -3.11
C GLY A 85 8.69 2.18 -2.50
N GLN A 86 9.72 2.76 -1.91
CA GLN A 86 10.72 2.08 -1.12
C GLN A 86 10.70 2.60 0.30
N VAL A 87 11.20 1.80 1.24
CA VAL A 87 11.36 2.20 2.64
C VAL A 87 12.82 2.13 3.00
N TYR A 88 13.32 3.23 3.56
CA TYR A 88 14.65 3.35 4.14
C TYR A 88 14.53 3.38 5.66
N LYS A 89 15.45 2.73 6.36
CA LYS A 89 15.63 2.90 7.80
C LYS A 89 16.73 3.93 8.00
N ALA A 90 16.50 4.86 8.89
CA ALA A 90 17.50 5.84 9.29
C ALA A 90 17.33 6.22 10.76
N LYS A 91 18.29 6.97 11.29
CA LYS A 91 18.21 7.62 12.60
C LYS A 91 18.14 9.13 12.41
N LEU A 92 17.15 9.78 13.02
CA LEU A 92 17.04 11.24 13.00
C LEU A 92 18.19 11.87 13.78
N ARG A 93 18.83 12.90 13.22
CA ARG A 93 19.89 13.62 13.93
C ARG A 93 19.39 14.56 15.02
N SER A 94 18.17 15.06 14.87
CA SER A 94 17.55 16.00 15.81
C SER A 94 17.31 15.40 17.19
N ASN A 95 16.86 14.14 17.26
CA ASN A 95 16.48 13.47 18.51
C ASN A 95 17.04 12.05 18.68
N GLY A 96 17.71 11.49 17.66
CA GLY A 96 18.27 10.14 17.70
C GLY A 96 17.26 9.00 17.55
N HIS A 97 16.00 9.27 17.22
CA HIS A 97 14.99 8.23 17.02
C HIS A 97 15.20 7.50 15.68
N TYR A 98 14.91 6.20 15.67
CA TYR A 98 14.86 5.44 14.42
C TYR A 98 13.55 5.70 13.68
N VAL A 99 13.66 5.88 12.37
CA VAL A 99 12.54 6.18 11.48
C VAL A 99 12.53 5.28 10.25
N ALA A 100 11.33 5.03 9.73
CA ALA A 100 11.06 4.47 8.42
C ALA A 100 10.71 5.62 7.46
N ILE A 101 11.49 5.78 6.40
CA ILE A 101 11.32 6.81 5.37
C ILE A 101 10.81 6.12 4.12
N LYS A 102 9.52 6.24 3.86
CA LYS A 102 8.85 5.72 2.66
C LYS A 102 8.93 6.76 1.56
N VAL A 103 9.55 6.41 0.43
CA VAL A 103 9.72 7.29 -0.74
C VAL A 103 8.98 6.72 -1.94
N GLN A 104 8.16 7.54 -2.58
CA GLN A 104 7.37 7.15 -3.75
C GLN A 104 8.28 6.92 -4.99
N ARG A 105 7.88 6.03 -5.90
CA ARG A 105 8.60 5.90 -7.18
C ARG A 105 8.34 7.12 -8.09
N PRO A 106 9.36 7.73 -8.72
CA PRO A 106 9.20 8.98 -9.49
C PRO A 106 8.17 8.90 -10.63
N ASP A 107 8.13 7.79 -11.36
CA ASP A 107 7.25 7.61 -12.52
C ASP A 107 5.83 7.16 -12.13
N MET A 108 5.57 7.00 -10.84
CA MET A 108 4.34 6.37 -10.39
C MET A 108 3.12 7.22 -10.71
N GLN A 109 3.10 8.51 -10.35
CA GLN A 109 1.93 9.34 -10.60
C GLN A 109 1.56 9.38 -12.10
N ARG A 110 2.55 9.47 -12.99
CA ARG A 110 2.31 9.52 -14.44
C ARG A 110 1.83 8.18 -14.99
N ASN A 111 2.57 7.10 -14.72
CA ASN A 111 2.24 5.78 -15.26
C ASN A 111 0.93 5.28 -14.67
N PHE A 112 0.72 5.45 -13.37
CA PHE A 112 -0.50 5.05 -12.68
C PHE A 112 -1.72 5.83 -13.19
N SER A 113 -1.60 7.14 -13.48
CA SER A 113 -2.68 7.93 -14.06
C SER A 113 -3.06 7.47 -15.48
N LEU A 114 -2.06 7.11 -16.29
CA LEU A 114 -2.27 6.57 -17.64
C LEU A 114 -2.95 5.19 -17.58
N ASP A 115 -2.48 4.30 -16.71
CA ASP A 115 -3.05 2.97 -16.54
C ASP A 115 -4.49 3.04 -16.04
N LEU A 116 -4.79 3.92 -15.09
CA LEU A 116 -6.16 4.18 -14.66
C LEU A 116 -7.02 4.66 -15.84
N CYS A 117 -6.55 5.63 -16.62
CA CYS A 117 -7.29 6.08 -17.81
C CYS A 117 -7.60 4.92 -18.79
N LEU A 118 -6.66 4.01 -19.01
CA LEU A 118 -6.85 2.82 -19.84
C LEU A 118 -7.86 1.84 -19.22
N LEU A 119 -7.71 1.53 -17.93
CA LEU A 119 -8.62 0.65 -17.18
C LEU A 119 -10.05 1.19 -17.15
N ARG A 120 -10.24 2.51 -17.06
CA ARG A 120 -11.55 3.15 -17.19
C ARG A 120 -12.20 2.85 -18.53
N LYS A 121 -11.43 2.99 -19.61
CA LYS A 121 -11.91 2.76 -20.98
C LYS A 121 -12.28 1.30 -21.19
N VAL A 122 -11.46 0.38 -20.69
CA VAL A 122 -11.74 -1.06 -20.74
C VAL A 122 -12.99 -1.40 -19.94
N GLY A 123 -13.13 -0.89 -18.71
CA GLY A 123 -14.30 -1.14 -17.86
C GLY A 123 -15.61 -0.70 -18.51
N VAL A 124 -15.63 0.45 -19.18
CA VAL A 124 -16.80 0.93 -19.93
C VAL A 124 -17.14 -0.02 -21.09
N VAL A 125 -16.14 -0.48 -21.85
CA VAL A 125 -16.36 -1.42 -22.97
C VAL A 125 -16.88 -2.77 -22.46
N VAL A 126 -16.34 -3.27 -21.36
CA VAL A 126 -16.79 -4.52 -20.73
C VAL A 126 -18.22 -4.39 -20.24
N ASP A 127 -18.58 -3.29 -19.55
CA ASP A 127 -19.95 -3.05 -19.09
C ASP A 127 -20.94 -2.98 -20.26
N VAL A 128 -20.57 -2.34 -21.38
CA VAL A 128 -21.40 -2.32 -22.59
C VAL A 128 -21.57 -3.72 -23.17
N PHE A 129 -20.50 -4.51 -23.21
CA PHE A 129 -20.54 -5.88 -23.72
C PHE A 129 -21.38 -6.80 -22.82
N THR A 130 -21.16 -6.81 -21.50
CA THR A 130 -21.87 -7.68 -20.56
C THR A 130 -23.34 -7.29 -20.42
N SER A 131 -23.66 -5.99 -20.36
CA SER A 131 -25.06 -5.55 -20.36
C SER A 131 -25.80 -5.93 -21.66
N THR A 132 -25.10 -5.98 -22.79
CA THR A 132 -25.66 -6.39 -24.09
C THR A 132 -25.84 -7.90 -24.22
N PHE A 133 -24.92 -8.71 -23.67
CA PHE A 133 -24.87 -10.16 -23.93
C PHE A 133 -25.22 -11.06 -22.73
N THR A 134 -25.17 -10.58 -21.48
CA THR A 134 -25.29 -11.43 -20.28
C THR A 134 -26.31 -10.97 -19.23
N ASN A 135 -27.13 -9.95 -19.51
CA ASN A 135 -28.15 -9.43 -18.58
C ASN A 135 -27.61 -9.07 -17.18
N GLN A 136 -26.29 -8.90 -17.06
CA GLN A 136 -25.62 -8.52 -15.82
C GLN A 136 -25.70 -7.00 -15.66
N PRO A 137 -26.06 -6.49 -14.47
CA PRO A 137 -26.03 -5.06 -14.22
C PRO A 137 -24.58 -4.55 -14.32
N PRO A 138 -24.37 -3.32 -14.86
CA PRO A 138 -23.03 -2.75 -15.00
C PRO A 138 -22.41 -2.55 -13.62
N PHE A 139 -21.39 -3.34 -13.32
CA PHE A 139 -20.67 -3.35 -12.03
C PHE A 139 -19.22 -2.91 -12.21
N HIS A 140 -18.65 -3.08 -13.41
CA HIS A 140 -17.21 -2.95 -13.63
C HIS A 140 -16.77 -1.48 -13.56
N LYS A 141 -17.60 -0.53 -14.03
CA LYS A 141 -17.34 0.91 -13.88
C LYS A 141 -17.31 1.36 -12.43
N ALA A 142 -18.28 0.95 -11.60
CA ALA A 142 -18.34 1.38 -10.20
C ALA A 142 -17.19 0.78 -9.37
N LEU A 143 -16.85 -0.48 -9.63
CA LEU A 143 -15.67 -1.13 -9.08
C LEU A 143 -14.39 -0.38 -9.48
N TYR A 144 -14.27 -0.03 -10.76
CA TYR A 144 -13.13 0.72 -11.29
C TYR A 144 -13.01 2.13 -10.68
N GLU A 145 -14.11 2.88 -10.56
CA GLU A 145 -14.08 4.24 -9.97
C GLU A 145 -13.66 4.18 -8.50
N SER A 146 -14.12 3.17 -7.76
CA SER A 146 -13.69 2.92 -6.38
C SER A 146 -12.20 2.58 -6.30
N PHE A 147 -11.71 1.69 -7.17
CA PHE A 147 -10.29 1.36 -7.31
C PHE A 147 -9.43 2.58 -7.62
N SER A 148 -9.86 3.38 -8.61
CA SER A 148 -9.15 4.57 -9.05
C SER A 148 -9.04 5.60 -7.91
N ARG A 149 -10.14 5.85 -7.20
CA ARG A 149 -10.14 6.79 -6.07
C ARG A 149 -9.24 6.31 -4.95
N GLY A 150 -9.36 5.04 -4.53
CA GLY A 150 -8.49 4.45 -3.52
C GLY A 150 -7.02 4.56 -3.90
N SER A 151 -6.72 4.24 -5.16
CA SER A 151 -5.35 4.30 -5.66
C SER A 151 -4.76 5.71 -5.66
N TYR A 152 -5.52 6.74 -6.04
CA TYR A 152 -5.05 8.13 -5.97
C TYR A 152 -4.81 8.58 -4.53
N MET A 153 -5.67 8.19 -3.59
CA MET A 153 -5.48 8.51 -2.17
C MET A 153 -4.21 7.86 -1.58
N GLU A 154 -3.79 6.72 -2.10
CA GLU A 154 -2.53 6.06 -1.72
C GLU A 154 -1.29 6.67 -2.40
N LEU A 155 -1.46 7.49 -3.45
CA LEU A 155 -0.36 8.24 -4.06
C LEU A 155 -0.06 9.55 -3.33
N ASP A 156 -0.91 9.92 -2.38
CA ASP A 156 -0.78 11.11 -1.55
C ASP A 156 -0.37 10.70 -0.13
N TYR A 157 0.93 10.83 0.15
CA TYR A 157 1.47 10.48 1.46
C TYR A 157 1.10 11.47 2.57
N GLU A 158 0.62 12.67 2.27
CA GLU A 158 0.07 13.57 3.29
C GLU A 158 -1.28 13.05 3.78
N ASN A 159 -2.10 12.53 2.88
CA ASN A 159 -3.34 11.85 3.24
C ASN A 159 -3.06 10.56 4.04
N GLU A 160 -2.04 9.77 3.66
CA GLU A 160 -1.62 8.60 4.44
C GLU A 160 -1.16 9.00 5.86
N ALA A 161 -0.31 10.02 5.99
CA ALA A 161 0.13 10.60 7.27
C ALA A 161 -1.03 11.08 8.15
N ALA A 162 -1.99 11.79 7.57
CA ALA A 162 -3.17 12.29 8.28
C ALA A 162 -4.04 11.13 8.81
N ASN A 163 -4.25 10.10 7.99
CA ASN A 163 -4.98 8.90 8.39
C ASN A 163 -4.24 8.14 9.51
N GLN A 164 -2.92 7.99 9.40
CA GLN A 164 -2.10 7.34 10.43
C GLN A 164 -2.21 8.08 11.77
N THR A 165 -2.09 9.42 11.75
CA THR A 165 -2.22 10.26 12.96
C THR A 165 -3.62 10.16 13.56
N LYS A 166 -4.66 10.16 12.72
CA LYS A 166 -6.05 9.94 13.16
C LYS A 166 -6.20 8.59 13.84
N PHE A 167 -5.78 7.49 13.21
CA PHE A 167 -5.90 6.15 13.78
C PHE A 167 -5.09 6.00 15.08
N GLN A 168 -3.91 6.60 15.15
CA GLN A 168 -3.13 6.62 16.39
C GLN A 168 -3.94 7.22 17.55
N HIS A 169 -4.55 8.38 17.33
CA HIS A 169 -5.37 9.06 18.34
C HIS A 169 -6.63 8.26 18.71
N GLU A 170 -7.40 7.83 17.71
CA GLU A 170 -8.68 7.14 17.90
C GLU A 170 -8.51 5.79 18.62
N LEU A 171 -7.44 5.05 18.31
CA LEU A 171 -7.13 3.76 18.94
C LEU A 171 -6.57 3.94 20.36
N ALA A 172 -5.77 4.98 20.59
CA ALA A 172 -5.24 5.30 21.92
C ALA A 172 -6.35 5.65 22.92
N ILE A 173 -7.33 6.48 22.51
CA ILE A 173 -8.48 6.84 23.37
C ILE A 173 -9.29 5.59 23.77
N ARG A 174 -9.42 4.64 22.85
CA ARG A 174 -10.15 3.38 23.07
C ARG A 174 -9.33 2.32 23.78
N LYS A 175 -8.06 2.58 24.06
CA LYS A 175 -7.12 1.64 24.71
C LYS A 175 -7.00 0.33 23.94
N CYS A 176 -7.13 0.37 22.61
CA CYS A 176 -6.91 -0.81 21.79
C CYS A 176 -5.45 -1.27 21.96
N PRO A 177 -5.18 -2.59 22.06
CA PRO A 177 -3.84 -3.12 22.27
C PRO A 177 -3.02 -3.13 20.97
N VAL A 178 -3.00 -2.01 20.26
CA VAL A 178 -2.37 -1.82 18.96
C VAL A 178 -1.55 -0.53 18.98
N VAL A 179 -0.33 -0.60 18.45
CA VAL A 179 0.56 0.57 18.32
C VAL A 179 0.50 1.04 16.88
N VAL A 180 0.18 2.32 16.70
CA VAL A 180 0.33 3.02 15.42
C VAL A 180 1.58 3.90 15.51
N PRO A 181 2.56 3.78 14.59
CA PRO A 181 3.80 4.55 14.65
C PRO A 181 3.53 6.05 14.60
N ASP A 182 4.37 6.85 15.27
CA ASP A 182 4.32 8.32 15.15
C ASP A 182 4.66 8.76 13.72
N VAL A 183 4.02 9.84 13.25
CA VAL A 183 4.38 10.50 11.99
C VAL A 183 5.29 11.70 12.26
N TYR A 184 6.41 11.75 11.56
CA TYR A 184 7.35 12.87 11.61
C TYR A 184 7.02 13.85 10.48
N LYS A 185 6.06 14.75 10.74
CA LYS A 185 5.50 15.66 9.72
C LYS A 185 6.55 16.58 9.08
N GLU A 186 7.53 17.04 9.86
CA GLU A 186 8.65 17.88 9.38
C GLU A 186 9.56 17.16 8.37
N TYR A 187 9.51 15.84 8.35
CA TYR A 187 10.30 14.97 7.47
C TYR A 187 9.39 14.24 6.47
N SER A 188 8.20 14.78 6.20
CA SER A 188 7.20 14.19 5.32
C SER A 188 6.67 15.23 4.32
N SER A 189 6.25 14.75 3.15
CA SER A 189 5.68 15.52 2.04
C SER A 189 4.66 14.64 1.29
N GLN A 190 4.16 15.13 0.16
CA GLN A 190 3.27 14.35 -0.72
C GLN A 190 3.89 13.05 -1.25
N ARG A 191 5.23 12.95 -1.33
CA ARG A 191 5.94 11.79 -1.92
C ARG A 191 6.95 11.14 -0.98
N VAL A 192 7.13 11.68 0.21
CA VAL A 192 7.99 11.11 1.27
C VAL A 192 7.18 11.04 2.56
N LEU A 193 7.09 9.86 3.18
CA LEU A 193 6.45 9.68 4.48
C LEU A 193 7.47 9.16 5.47
N THR A 194 7.73 9.93 6.53
CA THR A 194 8.61 9.51 7.61
C THR A 194 7.79 9.17 8.85
N SER A 195 7.93 7.93 9.33
CA SER A 195 7.25 7.44 10.53
C SER A 195 8.21 6.75 11.49
N GLN A 196 7.77 6.55 12.73
CA GLN A 196 8.55 5.84 13.75
C GLN A 196 8.88 4.42 13.29
N TRP A 197 10.13 4.02 13.48
CA TRP A 197 10.53 2.65 13.26
C TRP A 197 9.97 1.75 14.37
N ILE A 198 9.20 0.73 14.00
CA ILE A 198 8.73 -0.31 14.91
C ILE A 198 9.50 -1.60 14.61
N GLU A 199 10.12 -2.17 15.64
CA GLU A 199 10.79 -3.46 15.56
C GLU A 199 9.79 -4.57 15.92
N GLY A 200 9.69 -5.60 15.09
CA GLY A 200 8.75 -6.69 15.29
C GLY A 200 8.91 -7.82 14.27
N VAL A 201 8.17 -8.90 14.49
CA VAL A 201 8.09 -10.03 13.56
C VAL A 201 6.90 -9.81 12.63
N LYS A 202 7.09 -9.99 11.33
CA LYS A 202 5.99 -9.90 10.35
C LYS A 202 4.91 -10.94 10.66
N LEU A 203 3.66 -10.62 10.36
CA LEU A 203 2.55 -11.54 10.61
C LEU A 203 2.70 -12.81 9.74
N ALA A 204 3.13 -12.65 8.49
CA ALA A 204 3.43 -13.77 7.58
C ALA A 204 4.51 -14.74 8.09
N ASP A 205 5.48 -14.26 8.88
CA ASP A 205 6.61 -15.04 9.42
C ASP A 205 6.33 -15.56 10.85
N SER A 206 5.17 -15.21 11.43
CA SER A 206 4.85 -15.54 12.81
C SER A 206 4.40 -17.01 12.97
N PRO A 207 4.76 -17.68 14.08
CA PRO A 207 4.30 -19.04 14.34
C PRO A 207 2.78 -19.08 14.53
N LYS A 208 2.15 -20.22 14.20
CA LYS A 208 0.68 -20.37 14.22
C LYS A 208 0.07 -20.06 15.58
N GLU A 209 0.78 -20.40 16.65
CA GLU A 209 0.39 -20.15 18.04
C GLU A 209 0.30 -18.65 18.29
N ARG A 210 1.30 -17.88 17.83
CA ARG A 210 1.28 -16.42 17.94
C ARG A 210 0.16 -15.80 17.10
N ILE A 211 -0.07 -16.30 15.89
CA ILE A 211 -1.20 -15.85 15.06
C ILE A 211 -2.52 -16.06 15.79
N ARG A 212 -2.72 -17.22 16.45
CA ARG A 212 -3.94 -17.50 17.22
C ARG A 212 -4.16 -16.51 18.37
N GLU A 213 -3.10 -16.07 19.03
CA GLU A 213 -3.18 -15.03 20.07
C GLU A 213 -3.54 -13.65 19.51
N LEU A 214 -3.14 -13.35 18.27
CA LEU A 214 -3.42 -12.07 17.61
C LEU A 214 -4.80 -12.00 16.95
N ILE A 215 -5.45 -13.13 16.65
CA ILE A 215 -6.78 -13.16 16.02
C ILE A 215 -7.81 -12.33 16.79
N PRO A 216 -8.00 -12.51 18.12
CA PRO A 216 -8.97 -11.71 18.88
C PRO A 216 -8.70 -10.21 18.79
N ILE A 217 -7.42 -9.81 18.88
CA ILE A 217 -6.98 -8.41 18.76
C ILE A 217 -7.29 -7.86 17.36
N GLY A 218 -7.02 -8.63 16.31
CA GLY A 218 -7.30 -8.23 14.93
C GLY A 218 -8.79 -8.07 14.65
N VAL A 219 -9.62 -8.97 15.18
CA VAL A 219 -11.09 -8.89 15.07
C VAL A 219 -11.63 -7.68 15.82
N GLU A 220 -11.18 -7.47 17.06
CA GLU A 220 -11.55 -6.29 17.85
C GLU A 220 -11.15 -5.00 17.13
N LEU A 221 -9.91 -4.90 16.67
CA LEU A 221 -9.41 -3.76 15.92
C LEU A 221 -10.30 -3.46 14.70
N PHE A 222 -10.63 -4.48 13.90
CA PHE A 222 -11.46 -4.32 12.73
C PHE A 222 -12.88 -3.83 13.08
N LEU A 223 -13.50 -4.43 14.10
CA LEU A 223 -14.84 -4.03 14.54
C LEU A 223 -14.85 -2.61 15.14
N THR A 224 -13.84 -2.24 15.92
CA THR A 224 -13.68 -0.87 16.44
C THR A 224 -13.53 0.13 15.31
N GLN A 225 -12.70 -0.16 14.32
CA GLN A 225 -12.53 0.69 13.15
C GLN A 225 -13.86 0.88 12.38
N LEU A 226 -14.57 -0.21 12.13
CA LEU A 226 -15.79 -0.19 11.32
C LEU A 226 -16.98 0.43 12.05
N LEU A 227 -17.24 0.01 13.29
CA LEU A 227 -18.48 0.31 14.01
C LEU A 227 -18.38 1.53 14.92
N ASP A 228 -17.18 1.86 15.41
CA ASP A 228 -16.99 2.93 16.40
C ASP A 228 -16.28 4.15 15.77
N ILE A 229 -15.13 3.93 15.12
CA ILE A 229 -14.40 5.03 14.45
C ILE A 229 -15.14 5.48 13.17
N GLY A 230 -15.89 4.57 12.54
CA GLY A 230 -16.55 4.82 11.25
C GLY A 230 -15.56 4.96 10.08
N ALA A 231 -14.31 4.50 10.27
CA ALA A 231 -13.27 4.46 9.26
C ALA A 231 -12.36 3.26 9.54
N PHE A 232 -12.00 2.51 8.50
CA PHE A 232 -11.22 1.28 8.64
C PHE A 232 -10.12 1.15 7.60
N HIS A 233 -9.10 0.38 7.94
CA HIS A 233 -8.04 0.00 7.03
C HIS A 233 -8.58 -1.06 6.05
N ALA A 234 -8.86 -0.64 4.81
CA ALA A 234 -9.60 -1.46 3.85
C ALA A 234 -8.78 -2.56 3.15
N ASP A 235 -7.45 -2.48 3.18
CA ASP A 235 -6.56 -3.46 2.54
C ASP A 235 -5.35 -3.81 3.44
N PRO A 236 -5.57 -4.51 4.57
CA PRO A 236 -4.49 -4.94 5.43
C PRO A 236 -3.74 -6.11 4.78
N HIS A 237 -2.58 -5.83 4.19
CA HIS A 237 -1.65 -6.88 3.74
C HIS A 237 -0.83 -7.44 4.92
N PRO A 238 -0.81 -8.77 5.13
CA PRO A 238 -0.09 -9.44 6.24
C PRO A 238 1.43 -9.59 6.03
#